data_AF-A0A968IW97-F1
#
_entry.id   AF-A0A968IW97-F1
#
_cell.length_a   1.000
_cell.length_b   1.000
_cell.length_c   1.000
_cell.angle_alpha   90.00
_cell.angle_beta   90.00
_cell.angle_gamma   90.00
#
_symmetry.space_group_name_H-M   'P 1'
#
loop_
_entity.id
_entity.type
_entity.pdbx_description
1 polymer ?
#
loop_
_entity_poly.entity_id
_entity_poly.type
_entity_poly.pdbx_seq_one_letter_code
_entity_poly.pdbx_strand_id
1 'polypeptide(L)'
;MGEDAANDFPPGSVVGADRRGPSLWRSHWGVGRSPRGDFSAIAAGLRPDRFHDLQAFWDSGIPWPCPMALEVRHRRWFDPAAGDRLDAWLQSRGVTRAILDSRPIYDGETVPQLRPKPQLPLHIAATAKAIVVRYVSHPEGDRNEPYLREWVQRLQDWYRQQKQVYFFVHCPIEGRSPDNAQRLQTLLHQVGLDGKIAGGAFPNTTQLSLF
;
A
#
# COMPACT_ATOMS: atom_id res chain seq x y z
N MET A 1 0.21 2.05 33.49
CA MET A 1 -1.26 1.86 33.52
C MET A 1 -1.86 3.15 33.03
N GLY A 2 -2.86 3.09 32.15
CA GLY A 2 -3.28 4.20 31.29
C GLY A 2 -3.58 3.68 29.88
N GLU A 3 -4.84 3.38 29.65
CA GLU A 3 -5.40 2.96 28.35
C GLU A 3 -5.20 4.04 27.27
N ASP A 4 -4.97 3.71 25.98
CA ASP A 4 -5.83 2.95 25.05
C ASP A 4 -7.19 3.67 24.85
N ALA A 5 -7.14 4.84 24.19
CA ALA A 5 -8.29 5.68 23.87
C ALA A 5 -8.21 6.24 22.43
N ALA A 6 -9.37 6.57 21.85
CA ALA A 6 -9.55 7.27 20.56
C ALA A 6 -9.02 6.56 19.29
N ASN A 7 -9.61 5.40 18.97
CA ASN A 7 -9.84 5.00 17.57
C ASN A 7 -11.23 4.33 17.45
N ASP A 8 -12.25 5.09 17.83
CA ASP A 8 -13.66 4.72 17.80
C ASP A 8 -14.39 5.60 16.77
N PHE A 9 -15.32 5.03 16.01
CA PHE A 9 -15.97 5.68 14.86
C PHE A 9 -17.49 5.44 14.84
N PRO A 10 -18.33 6.48 14.67
CA PRO A 10 -19.78 6.37 14.80
C PRO A 10 -20.48 5.75 13.55
N PRO A 11 -21.71 5.21 13.71
CA PRO A 11 -22.46 4.55 12.64
C PRO A 11 -23.33 5.51 11.79
N GLY A 12 -23.35 5.28 10.46
CA GLY A 12 -24.19 6.01 9.49
C GLY A 12 -23.56 7.34 9.01
N SER A 13 -23.64 7.73 7.74
CA SER A 13 -24.78 7.60 6.81
C SER A 13 -24.36 7.35 5.34
N VAL A 14 -25.32 7.13 4.45
CA VAL A 14 -25.13 6.65 3.06
C VAL A 14 -25.61 7.67 2.02
N VAL A 15 -24.98 7.68 0.84
CA VAL A 15 -25.59 8.09 -0.43
C VAL A 15 -25.48 6.91 -1.41
N GLY A 16 -26.60 6.47 -1.99
CA GLY A 16 -26.69 5.26 -2.84
C GLY A 16 -26.63 5.53 -4.35
N ALA A 17 -26.80 4.55 -5.24
CA ALA A 17 -27.01 3.10 -5.10
C ALA A 17 -26.41 2.39 -6.37
N ASP A 18 -26.78 1.24 -6.95
CA ASP A 18 -27.79 0.16 -6.79
C ASP A 18 -27.38 -1.01 -7.73
N ARG A 19 -27.85 -2.28 -7.72
CA ARG A 19 -28.63 -3.12 -6.78
C ARG A 19 -28.22 -4.59 -7.00
N ARG A 20 -28.06 -5.39 -5.92
CA ARG A 20 -27.63 -6.82 -5.88
C ARG A 20 -26.11 -7.08 -6.05
N GLY A 21 -25.50 -7.73 -5.06
CA GLY A 21 -24.07 -8.13 -5.04
C GLY A 21 -23.46 -8.02 -3.63
N PRO A 22 -22.25 -8.58 -3.38
CA PRO A 22 -21.61 -8.60 -2.05
C PRO A 22 -20.99 -7.23 -1.69
N SER A 23 -21.84 -6.22 -1.48
CA SER A 23 -21.43 -4.81 -1.34
C SER A 23 -21.03 -4.38 0.08
N LEU A 24 -21.62 -4.96 1.13
CA LEU A 24 -21.36 -4.57 2.54
C LEU A 24 -19.88 -4.68 2.94
N TRP A 25 -19.13 -5.62 2.36
CA TRP A 25 -17.73 -5.86 2.69
C TRP A 25 -16.75 -4.87 2.04
N ARG A 26 -17.19 -4.06 1.06
CA ARG A 26 -16.31 -3.14 0.30
C ARG A 26 -16.09 -1.77 0.95
N SER A 27 -16.75 -1.48 2.08
CA SER A 27 -16.69 -0.18 2.77
C SER A 27 -15.64 -0.12 3.89
N HIS A 28 -15.45 -1.23 4.62
CA HIS A 28 -14.43 -1.34 5.68
C HIS A 28 -13.03 -1.57 5.11
N TRP A 29 -12.99 -2.21 3.94
CA TRP A 29 -11.78 -2.57 3.25
C TRP A 29 -11.55 -1.57 2.14
N GLY A 30 -10.48 -0.79 2.22
CA GLY A 30 -10.03 0.01 1.08
C GLY A 30 -9.64 -0.93 -0.06
N VAL A 31 -10.55 -1.14 -1.02
CA VAL A 31 -10.30 -1.94 -2.24
C VAL A 31 -9.91 -1.00 -3.37
N GLY A 32 -8.72 -1.19 -3.92
CA GLY A 32 -8.28 -0.52 -5.14
C GLY A 32 -7.80 -1.51 -6.20
N ARG A 33 -7.76 -1.08 -7.46
CA ARG A 33 -7.32 -1.91 -8.61
C ARG A 33 -6.28 -1.14 -9.43
N SER A 34 -5.34 -1.85 -10.04
CA SER A 34 -4.43 -1.27 -11.03
C SER A 34 -5.22 -0.73 -12.25
N PRO A 35 -4.72 0.29 -12.97
CA PRO A 35 -5.36 0.78 -14.19
C PRO A 35 -5.50 -0.27 -15.30
N ARG A 36 -4.66 -1.32 -15.29
CA ARG A 36 -4.72 -2.46 -16.24
C ARG A 36 -5.66 -3.58 -15.79
N GLY A 37 -6.22 -3.50 -14.58
CA GLY A 37 -7.07 -4.54 -14.00
C GLY A 37 -6.33 -5.82 -13.56
N ASP A 38 -5.02 -5.88 -13.74
CA ASP A 38 -4.16 -7.04 -13.47
C ASP A 38 -3.83 -7.26 -11.99
N PHE A 39 -4.22 -6.36 -11.10
CA PHE A 39 -3.89 -6.42 -9.67
C PHE A 39 -4.89 -5.64 -8.79
N SER A 40 -5.12 -6.09 -7.54
CA SER A 40 -5.92 -5.37 -6.54
C SER A 40 -5.30 -5.37 -5.12
N ALA A 41 -5.51 -4.27 -4.38
CA ALA A 41 -5.03 -4.11 -3.00
C ALA A 41 -6.18 -3.88 -2.02
N ILE A 42 -6.02 -4.37 -0.79
CA ILE A 42 -6.99 -4.33 0.31
C ILE A 42 -6.32 -3.78 1.59
N ALA A 43 -6.84 -2.69 2.16
CA ALA A 43 -6.26 -2.04 3.35
C ALA A 43 -6.95 -2.42 4.68
N ALA A 44 -6.20 -2.95 5.64
CA ALA A 44 -6.68 -3.54 6.89
C ALA A 44 -6.50 -2.63 8.12
N GLY A 45 -7.60 -2.23 8.76
CA GLY A 45 -7.56 -1.60 10.09
C GLY A 45 -7.40 -2.58 11.26
N LEU A 46 -7.64 -3.88 11.04
CA LEU A 46 -7.77 -4.88 12.10
C LEU A 46 -6.46 -5.18 12.85
N ARG A 47 -6.60 -5.52 14.13
CA ARG A 47 -5.53 -5.88 15.07
C ARG A 47 -5.13 -7.38 14.94
N PRO A 48 -3.92 -7.79 15.37
CA PRO A 48 -3.47 -9.20 15.29
C PRO A 48 -4.18 -10.18 16.22
N ASP A 49 -4.95 -9.69 17.19
CA ASP A 49 -5.89 -10.48 18.00
C ASP A 49 -7.11 -10.91 17.16
N ARG A 50 -7.56 -10.08 16.22
CA ARG A 50 -8.61 -10.38 15.21
C ARG A 50 -8.10 -11.13 13.97
N PHE A 51 -6.96 -11.84 14.05
CA PHE A 51 -6.39 -12.53 12.88
C PHE A 51 -7.33 -13.59 12.29
N HIS A 52 -8.04 -14.34 13.13
CA HIS A 52 -9.03 -15.33 12.71
C HIS A 52 -10.08 -14.73 11.75
N ASP A 53 -10.48 -13.47 11.97
CA ASP A 53 -11.52 -12.82 11.16
C ASP A 53 -10.99 -12.42 9.77
N LEU A 54 -9.70 -12.09 9.66
CA LEU A 54 -9.01 -11.93 8.37
C LEU A 54 -8.96 -13.26 7.61
N GLN A 55 -8.71 -14.37 8.32
CA GLN A 55 -8.67 -15.71 7.73
C GLN A 55 -10.07 -16.13 7.24
N ALA A 56 -11.10 -15.98 8.09
CA ALA A 56 -12.48 -16.25 7.74
C ALA A 56 -13.01 -15.35 6.59
N PHE A 57 -12.61 -14.07 6.56
CA PHE A 57 -12.90 -13.19 5.42
C PHE A 57 -12.25 -13.69 4.13
N TRP A 58 -11.00 -14.14 4.18
CA TRP A 58 -10.29 -14.64 3.00
C TRP A 58 -10.87 -15.95 2.48
N ASP A 59 -11.16 -16.87 3.40
CA ASP A 59 -11.62 -18.22 3.11
C ASP A 59 -13.14 -18.27 2.83
N SER A 60 -13.85 -17.12 2.88
CA SER A 60 -15.28 -16.95 2.57
C SER A 60 -15.67 -17.19 1.10
N GLY A 61 -14.71 -17.46 0.22
CA GLY A 61 -14.96 -17.78 -1.19
C GLY A 61 -15.20 -16.56 -2.10
N ILE A 62 -14.86 -15.35 -1.66
CA ILE A 62 -14.90 -14.14 -2.51
C ILE A 62 -13.96 -14.37 -3.73
N PRO A 63 -14.47 -14.33 -4.98
CA PRO A 63 -13.64 -14.57 -6.15
C PRO A 63 -12.77 -13.34 -6.45
N TRP A 64 -11.45 -13.52 -6.36
CA TRP A 64 -10.45 -12.51 -6.73
C TRP A 64 -10.10 -12.65 -8.22
N PRO A 65 -10.47 -11.69 -9.09
CA PRO A 65 -10.28 -11.81 -10.54
C PRO A 65 -8.84 -11.53 -11.02
N CYS A 66 -7.92 -11.27 -10.08
CA CYS A 66 -6.53 -10.89 -10.29
C CYS A 66 -5.74 -11.09 -8.98
N PRO A 67 -4.39 -11.18 -9.03
CA PRO A 67 -3.53 -11.16 -7.85
C PRO A 67 -3.86 -10.04 -6.86
N MET A 68 -3.71 -10.37 -5.58
CA MET A 68 -4.13 -9.53 -4.45
C MET A 68 -2.97 -9.10 -3.55
N ALA A 69 -3.09 -7.94 -2.92
CA ALA A 69 -2.29 -7.57 -1.75
C ALA A 69 -3.12 -7.13 -0.54
N LEU A 70 -2.54 -7.33 0.65
CA LEU A 70 -3.04 -6.87 1.94
C LEU A 70 -2.11 -5.79 2.52
N GLU A 71 -2.63 -4.57 2.72
CA GLU A 71 -1.95 -3.45 3.37
C GLU A 71 -2.39 -3.37 4.84
N VAL A 72 -1.66 -3.99 5.77
CA VAL A 72 -2.00 -3.95 7.20
C VAL A 72 -1.61 -2.60 7.83
N ARG A 73 -2.59 -1.91 8.43
CA ARG A 73 -2.42 -0.55 8.99
C ARG A 73 -2.27 -0.50 10.51
N HIS A 74 -2.48 -1.61 11.23
CA HIS A 74 -2.35 -1.64 12.68
C HIS A 74 -0.91 -1.98 13.12
N ARG A 75 -0.30 -1.13 13.96
CA ARG A 75 1.14 -1.20 14.36
C ARG A 75 1.59 -2.56 14.89
N ARG A 76 0.73 -3.28 15.63
CA ARG A 76 1.07 -4.61 16.16
C ARG A 76 1.26 -5.71 15.11
N TRP A 77 0.95 -5.48 13.83
CA TRP A 77 1.36 -6.39 12.72
C TRP A 77 2.85 -6.32 12.37
N PHE A 78 3.58 -5.42 13.02
CA PHE A 78 5.01 -5.21 12.86
C PHE A 78 5.78 -5.68 14.11
N ASP A 79 5.09 -6.22 15.12
CA ASP A 79 5.67 -7.02 16.20
C ASP A 79 6.11 -8.38 15.60
N PRO A 80 7.34 -8.89 15.81
CA PRO A 80 7.88 -10.04 15.05
C PRO A 80 6.95 -11.27 15.00
N ALA A 81 6.53 -11.80 16.15
CA ALA A 81 5.65 -12.97 16.22
C ALA A 81 4.26 -12.79 15.56
N ALA A 82 3.79 -11.54 15.38
CA ALA A 82 2.57 -11.25 14.63
C ALA A 82 2.85 -11.05 13.13
N GLY A 83 3.97 -10.43 12.79
CA GLY A 83 4.45 -10.20 11.43
C GLY A 83 4.81 -11.51 10.72
N ASP A 84 5.62 -12.35 11.34
CA ASP A 84 6.06 -13.64 10.78
C ASP A 84 4.87 -14.58 10.53
N ARG A 85 3.92 -14.62 11.49
CA ARG A 85 2.67 -15.39 11.40
C ARG A 85 1.76 -14.89 10.28
N LEU A 86 1.74 -13.57 10.03
CA LEU A 86 1.01 -13.00 8.89
C LEU A 86 1.70 -13.36 7.56
N ASP A 87 3.02 -13.20 7.48
CA ASP A 87 3.77 -13.40 6.25
C ASP A 87 3.76 -14.87 5.81
N ALA A 88 3.91 -15.82 6.73
CA ALA A 88 3.77 -17.25 6.45
C ALA A 88 2.35 -17.60 5.95
N TRP A 89 1.31 -16.99 6.53
CA TRP A 89 -0.07 -17.21 6.09
C TRP A 89 -0.33 -16.60 4.69
N LEU A 90 0.15 -15.39 4.42
CA LEU A 90 0.07 -14.76 3.10
C LEU A 90 0.83 -15.58 2.04
N GLN A 91 2.04 -16.07 2.37
CA GLN A 91 2.81 -16.98 1.53
C GLN A 91 2.04 -18.26 1.20
N SER A 92 1.40 -18.89 2.19
CA SER A 92 0.60 -20.11 1.98
C SER A 92 -0.55 -19.96 0.98
N ARG A 93 -1.01 -18.71 0.74
CA ARG A 93 -2.12 -18.35 -0.16
C ARG A 93 -1.64 -17.57 -1.40
N GLY A 94 -0.34 -17.37 -1.58
CA GLY A 94 0.25 -16.59 -2.69
C GLY A 94 -0.14 -15.10 -2.68
N VAL A 95 -0.53 -14.55 -1.53
CA VAL A 95 -1.02 -13.17 -1.38
C VAL A 95 0.15 -12.25 -1.09
N THR A 96 0.14 -11.04 -1.67
CA THR A 96 1.19 -10.04 -1.44
C THR A 96 0.95 -9.28 -0.13
N ARG A 97 1.95 -9.13 0.74
CA ARG A 97 1.91 -8.07 1.77
C ARG A 97 2.27 -6.75 1.08
N ALA A 98 1.37 -5.78 1.11
CA ALA A 98 1.68 -4.46 0.56
C ALA A 98 2.65 -3.75 1.50
N ILE A 99 3.76 -3.26 0.95
CA ILE A 99 4.80 -2.55 1.68
C ILE A 99 4.44 -1.07 1.68
N LEU A 100 4.04 -0.54 2.83
CA LEU A 100 3.92 0.90 3.05
C LEU A 100 5.30 1.47 3.41
N ASP A 101 5.75 2.46 2.64
CA ASP A 101 6.82 3.36 3.09
C ASP A 101 6.24 4.74 3.33
N SER A 102 6.13 5.10 4.59
CA SER A 102 5.73 6.42 5.04
C SER A 102 6.89 7.21 5.66
N ARG A 103 8.15 6.78 5.52
CA ARG A 103 9.29 7.56 6.06
C ARG A 103 9.39 8.98 5.46
N PRO A 104 9.21 9.20 4.13
CA PRO A 104 9.43 10.53 3.54
C PRO A 104 8.48 11.60 4.07
N ILE A 105 7.19 11.27 4.27
CA ILE A 105 6.19 12.20 4.82
C ILE A 105 6.51 12.67 6.26
N TYR A 106 7.37 11.97 7.01
CA TYR A 106 7.83 12.36 8.35
C TYR A 106 9.29 12.85 8.38
N ASP A 107 9.91 13.10 7.21
CA ASP A 107 11.27 13.64 7.14
C ASP A 107 11.28 15.16 7.37
N GLY A 108 11.30 15.55 8.65
CA GLY A 108 11.39 16.95 9.07
C GLY A 108 10.20 17.42 9.91
N GLU A 109 9.89 18.70 9.82
CA GLU A 109 8.76 19.29 10.54
C GLU A 109 7.42 18.80 9.96
N THR A 110 6.49 18.43 10.84
CA THR A 110 5.19 17.90 10.41
C THR A 110 4.34 19.02 9.81
N VAL A 111 4.14 19.00 8.50
CA VAL A 111 3.28 19.95 7.77
C VAL A 111 1.85 19.91 8.35
N PRO A 112 1.38 20.93 9.11
CA PRO A 112 0.22 20.77 10.00
C PRO A 112 -1.12 20.55 9.29
N GLN A 113 -1.18 20.84 7.98
CA GLN A 113 -2.41 20.74 7.18
C GLN A 113 -2.62 19.36 6.54
N LEU A 114 -1.70 18.41 6.74
CA LEU A 114 -1.81 17.07 6.17
C LEU A 114 -2.54 16.13 7.14
N ARG A 115 -3.55 15.41 6.65
CA ARG A 115 -4.11 14.26 7.38
C ARG A 115 -3.00 13.20 7.54
N PRO A 116 -2.58 12.84 8.75
CA PRO A 116 -1.52 11.85 8.93
C PRO A 116 -1.99 10.49 8.39
N LYS A 117 -1.16 9.87 7.55
CA LYS A 117 -1.21 8.42 7.31
C LYS A 117 -0.71 7.71 8.60
N PRO A 118 -0.83 6.38 8.76
CA PRO A 118 -0.28 5.71 9.94
C PRO A 118 1.25 5.59 9.84
N GLN A 119 1.99 6.10 10.85
CA GLN A 119 3.45 5.96 10.93
C GLN A 119 3.82 4.53 11.37
N LEU A 120 4.07 3.67 10.37
CA LEU A 120 4.36 2.25 10.56
C LEU A 120 5.84 1.95 10.25
N PRO A 121 6.45 0.92 10.87
CA PRO A 121 7.77 0.44 10.48
C PRO A 121 7.79 -0.02 9.03
N LEU A 122 8.87 0.26 8.30
CA LEU A 122 9.05 -0.26 6.94
C LEU A 122 9.35 -1.76 7.00
N HIS A 123 8.36 -2.59 6.63
CA HIS A 123 8.48 -4.05 6.62
C HIS A 123 8.61 -4.58 5.20
N ILE A 124 9.83 -4.97 4.82
CA ILE A 124 10.12 -5.50 3.48
C ILE A 124 9.83 -7.00 3.42
N ALA A 125 8.62 -7.37 3.02
CA ALA A 125 8.20 -8.76 2.86
C ALA A 125 7.91 -9.13 1.40
N ALA A 126 8.43 -10.27 0.95
CA ALA A 126 8.23 -10.81 -0.40
C ALA A 126 7.34 -12.06 -0.37
N THR A 127 6.10 -11.92 0.12
CA THR A 127 5.17 -13.04 0.37
C THR A 127 4.61 -13.70 -0.89
N ALA A 128 4.83 -13.12 -2.08
CA ALA A 128 4.32 -13.61 -3.35
C ALA A 128 5.31 -13.39 -4.51
N LYS A 129 4.90 -13.75 -5.74
CA LYS A 129 5.61 -13.41 -6.98
C LYS A 129 5.50 -11.92 -7.32
N ALA A 130 4.35 -11.32 -7.02
CA ALA A 130 4.13 -9.89 -7.07
C ALA A 130 4.67 -9.22 -5.80
N ILE A 131 5.22 -8.01 -5.96
CA ILE A 131 5.62 -7.12 -4.87
C ILE A 131 4.88 -5.81 -5.07
N VAL A 132 4.32 -5.26 -4.00
CA VAL A 132 3.47 -4.07 -4.06
C VAL A 132 3.99 -3.04 -3.07
N VAL A 133 4.38 -1.88 -3.59
CA VAL A 133 4.96 -0.79 -2.80
C VAL A 133 4.02 0.41 -2.85
N ARG A 134 3.67 0.94 -1.68
CA ARG A 134 3.02 2.23 -1.52
C ARG A 134 4.00 3.20 -0.88
N TYR A 135 4.56 4.08 -1.72
CA TYR A 135 5.49 5.12 -1.32
C TYR A 135 4.73 6.42 -1.05
N VAL A 136 4.65 6.83 0.22
CA VAL A 136 4.01 8.09 0.64
C VAL A 136 5.07 9.19 0.62
N SER A 137 5.11 9.92 -0.50
CA SER A 137 6.13 10.91 -0.81
C SER A 137 5.97 12.20 -0.01
N HIS A 138 7.08 12.84 0.35
CA HIS A 138 7.08 14.16 0.94
C HIS A 138 6.64 15.24 -0.08
N PRO A 139 5.91 16.32 0.32
CA PRO A 139 5.50 17.38 -0.59
C PRO A 139 6.65 18.26 -1.11
N GLU A 140 7.68 18.51 -0.30
CA GLU A 140 8.96 19.04 -0.78
C GLU A 140 9.69 17.90 -1.49
N GLY A 141 9.84 18.02 -2.81
CA GLY A 141 10.32 16.92 -3.66
C GLY A 141 11.70 16.38 -3.25
N ASP A 142 12.62 17.24 -2.83
CA ASP A 142 14.03 16.88 -2.64
C ASP A 142 14.27 15.97 -1.42
N ARG A 143 13.37 16.00 -0.42
CA ARG A 143 13.39 15.03 0.69
C ARG A 143 13.10 13.60 0.27
N ASN A 144 12.50 13.40 -0.90
CA ASN A 144 12.27 12.06 -1.44
C ASN A 144 13.54 11.41 -1.99
N GLU A 145 14.53 12.20 -2.40
CA GLU A 145 15.73 11.76 -3.11
C GLU A 145 16.49 10.60 -2.41
N PRO A 146 16.82 10.65 -1.10
CA PRO A 146 17.51 9.54 -0.44
C PRO A 146 16.67 8.25 -0.42
N TYR A 147 15.38 8.34 -0.11
CA TYR A 147 14.48 7.18 -0.07
C TYR A 147 14.25 6.58 -1.46
N LEU A 148 14.05 7.41 -2.49
CA LEU A 148 13.90 6.94 -3.87
C LEU A 148 15.17 6.22 -4.36
N ARG A 149 16.37 6.68 -3.99
CA ARG A 149 17.62 5.98 -4.32
C ARG A 149 17.76 4.63 -3.61
N GLU A 150 17.37 4.53 -2.34
CA GLU A 150 17.29 3.25 -1.62
C GLU A 150 16.29 2.28 -2.29
N TRP A 151 15.13 2.79 -2.71
CA TRP A 151 14.14 2.01 -3.46
C TRP A 151 14.64 1.55 -4.82
N VAL A 152 15.35 2.38 -5.57
CA VAL A 152 15.88 2.02 -6.91
C VAL A 152 16.89 0.89 -6.83
N GLN A 153 17.81 0.87 -5.86
CA GLN A 153 18.71 -0.25 -5.63
C GLN A 153 17.93 -1.56 -5.43
N ARG A 154 16.92 -1.52 -4.55
CA ARG A 154 16.09 -2.68 -4.20
C ARG A 154 15.17 -3.13 -5.35
N LEU A 155 14.76 -2.20 -6.23
CA LEU A 155 14.05 -2.49 -7.49
C LEU A 155 14.96 -3.19 -8.51
N GLN A 156 16.25 -2.84 -8.59
CA GLN A 156 17.22 -3.57 -9.43
C GLN A 156 17.38 -5.02 -8.96
N ASP A 157 17.46 -5.27 -7.65
CA ASP A 157 17.58 -6.63 -7.11
C ASP A 157 16.31 -7.47 -7.34
N TRP A 158 15.13 -6.89 -7.14
CA TRP A 158 13.88 -7.58 -7.46
C TRP A 158 13.69 -7.82 -8.96
N TYR A 159 14.17 -6.93 -9.83
CA TYR A 159 14.19 -7.15 -11.27
C TYR A 159 15.12 -8.31 -11.67
N ARG A 160 16.34 -8.38 -11.09
CA ARG A 160 17.26 -9.53 -11.25
C ARG A 160 16.62 -10.84 -10.79
N GLN A 161 15.82 -10.80 -9.73
CA GLN A 161 15.05 -11.93 -9.19
C GLN A 161 13.74 -12.22 -9.95
N GLN A 162 13.49 -11.57 -11.09
CA GLN A 162 12.28 -11.72 -11.92
C GLN A 162 10.96 -11.49 -11.15
N LYS A 163 10.97 -10.65 -10.11
CA LYS A 163 9.77 -10.27 -9.35
C LYS A 163 8.93 -9.27 -10.16
N GLN A 164 7.61 -9.42 -10.08
CA GLN A 164 6.68 -8.46 -10.69
C GLN A 164 6.38 -7.33 -9.70
N VAL A 165 7.06 -6.18 -9.84
CA VAL A 165 6.94 -5.08 -8.87
C VAL A 165 5.96 -4.02 -9.35
N TYR A 166 4.94 -3.74 -8.54
CA TYR A 166 4.03 -2.60 -8.65
C TYR A 166 4.46 -1.51 -7.67
N PHE A 167 4.70 -0.29 -8.16
CA PHE A 167 5.16 0.83 -7.35
C PHE A 167 4.21 2.02 -7.47
N PHE A 168 3.57 2.38 -6.36
CA PHE A 168 2.58 3.46 -6.28
C PHE A 168 3.15 4.64 -5.48
N VAL A 169 3.36 5.77 -6.14
CA VAL A 169 3.69 7.04 -5.50
C VAL A 169 2.40 7.78 -5.13
N HIS A 170 2.33 8.29 -3.91
CA HIS A 170 1.21 9.08 -3.39
C HIS A 170 1.75 10.24 -2.56
N CYS A 171 1.46 11.48 -2.96
CA CYS A 171 1.72 12.65 -2.13
C CYS A 171 0.43 13.10 -1.43
N PRO A 172 0.48 13.50 -0.14
CA PRO A 172 -0.64 14.16 0.54
C PRO A 172 -1.13 15.44 -0.14
N ILE A 173 -0.25 16.16 -0.84
CA ILE A 173 -0.63 17.20 -1.80
C ILE A 173 -0.75 16.53 -3.17
N GLU A 174 -1.99 16.19 -3.57
CA GLU A 174 -2.25 15.28 -4.70
C GLU A 174 -1.48 15.65 -5.98
N GLY A 175 -1.46 16.95 -6.34
CA GLY A 175 -0.77 17.48 -7.51
C GLY A 175 0.76 17.32 -7.52
N ARG A 176 1.40 16.93 -6.40
CA ARG A 176 2.82 16.55 -6.33
C ARG A 176 3.07 15.07 -6.58
N SER A 177 2.04 14.23 -6.60
CA SER A 177 2.19 12.79 -6.88
C SER A 177 2.78 12.52 -8.28
N PRO A 178 2.37 13.24 -9.35
CA PRO A 178 3.01 13.11 -10.67
C PRO A 178 4.48 13.58 -10.68
N ASP A 179 4.81 14.70 -10.03
CA ASP A 179 6.19 15.21 -9.93
C ASP A 179 7.10 14.16 -9.27
N ASN A 180 6.66 13.59 -8.14
CA ASN A 180 7.42 12.60 -7.40
C ASN A 180 7.48 11.23 -8.11
N ALA A 181 6.48 10.88 -8.93
CA ALA A 181 6.53 9.71 -9.80
C ALA A 181 7.52 9.91 -10.97
N GLN A 182 7.61 11.11 -11.55
CA GLN A 182 8.60 11.44 -12.56
C GLN A 182 10.04 11.39 -12.00
N ARG A 183 10.26 11.88 -10.77
CA ARG A 183 11.57 11.74 -10.07
C ARG A 183 12.00 10.28 -9.98
N LEU A 184 11.09 9.37 -9.57
CA LEU A 184 11.37 7.93 -9.59
C LEU A 184 11.68 7.41 -11.00
N GLN A 185 10.92 7.80 -12.03
CA GLN A 185 11.19 7.38 -13.41
C GLN A 185 12.57 7.84 -13.90
N THR A 186 12.99 9.06 -13.58
CA THR A 186 14.34 9.56 -13.92
C THR A 186 15.46 8.75 -13.24
N LEU A 187 15.26 8.33 -11.99
CA LEU A 187 16.21 7.47 -11.28
C LEU A 187 16.21 6.02 -11.84
N LEU A 188 15.05 5.50 -12.27
CA LEU A 188 14.95 4.21 -12.96
C LEU A 188 15.63 4.24 -14.35
N HIS A 189 15.53 5.36 -15.06
CA HIS A 189 16.21 5.58 -16.34
C HIS A 189 17.74 5.51 -16.19
N GLN A 190 18.29 6.18 -15.17
CA GLN A 190 19.72 6.17 -14.85
C GLN A 190 20.30 4.77 -14.56
N VAL A 191 19.45 3.79 -14.24
CA VAL A 191 19.85 2.39 -13.99
C VAL A 191 19.30 1.38 -15.02
N GLY A 192 18.71 1.85 -16.12
CA GLY A 192 18.22 1.00 -17.22
C GLY A 192 16.92 0.21 -16.93
N LEU A 193 16.10 0.66 -15.97
CA LEU A 193 14.85 0.01 -15.56
C LEU A 193 13.57 0.60 -16.21
N ASP A 194 13.69 1.40 -17.26
CA ASP A 194 12.54 2.01 -17.94
C ASP A 194 11.50 0.98 -18.41
N GLY A 195 10.24 1.22 -18.01
CA GLY A 195 9.12 0.32 -18.31
C GLY A 195 9.23 -1.09 -17.73
N LYS A 196 10.26 -1.40 -16.92
CA LYS A 196 10.45 -2.72 -16.28
C LYS A 196 9.67 -2.86 -14.98
N ILE A 197 9.41 -1.75 -14.29
CA ILE A 197 8.62 -1.67 -13.05
C ILE A 197 7.21 -1.21 -13.40
N ALA A 198 6.19 -1.84 -12.81
CA ALA A 198 4.78 -1.57 -13.12
C ALA A 198 4.21 -0.40 -12.30
N GLY A 199 4.59 0.84 -12.64
CA GLY A 199 3.98 2.05 -12.07
C GLY A 199 4.60 3.35 -12.57
N GLY A 200 3.84 4.45 -12.49
CA GLY A 200 4.39 5.82 -12.55
C GLY A 200 4.06 6.68 -13.77
N ALA A 201 3.90 6.10 -14.97
CA ALA A 201 3.53 6.87 -16.17
C ALA A 201 2.00 7.07 -16.27
N PHE A 202 1.49 8.16 -15.68
CA PHE A 202 0.08 8.55 -15.72
C PHE A 202 -0.16 9.71 -16.71
N PRO A 203 -0.56 9.45 -17.98
CA PRO A 203 -0.99 10.51 -18.88
C PRO A 203 -2.37 11.06 -18.44
N ASN A 204 -2.37 12.30 -17.92
CA ASN A 204 -3.52 13.20 -17.74
C ASN A 204 -4.82 12.61 -17.16
N THR A 205 -4.74 11.54 -16.37
CA THR A 205 -5.91 10.88 -15.75
C THR A 205 -5.91 11.18 -14.27
N THR A 206 -7.02 11.75 -13.76
CA THR A 206 -7.24 12.00 -12.32
C THR A 206 -6.98 10.72 -11.52
N GLN A 207 -6.05 10.77 -10.57
CA GLN A 207 -5.59 9.59 -9.85
C GLN A 207 -6.73 8.97 -9.03
N LEU A 208 -7.17 7.76 -9.42
CA LEU A 208 -8.18 7.02 -8.68
C LEU A 208 -7.70 6.78 -7.23
N SER A 209 -8.54 7.14 -6.27
CA SER A 209 -8.20 7.22 -4.85
C SER A 209 -8.04 5.83 -4.22
N LEU A 210 -6.81 5.33 -4.22
CA LEU A 210 -6.32 4.26 -3.34
C LEU A 210 -6.19 4.75 -1.86
N PHE A 211 -7.21 5.44 -1.33
CA PHE A 211 -7.40 5.87 0.08
C PHE A 211 -6.30 6.76 0.71
#